data_AF-A0A9X8HEG3-F1
#
_entry.id   AF-A0A9X8HEG3-F1
#
_cell.length_a   1.000
_cell.length_b   1.000
_cell.length_c   1.000
_cell.angle_alpha   90.00
_cell.angle_beta   90.00
_cell.angle_gamma   90.00
#
_symmetry.space_group_name_H-M   'P 1'
#
loop_
_entity.id
_entity.type
_entity.pdbx_description
1 polymer ?
#
loop_
_entity_poly.entity_id
_entity_poly.type
_entity_poly.pdbx_seq_one_letter_code
_entity_poly.pdbx_strand_id
1 'polypeptide(L)'
;MTSTTFLSAYAVGLAAFANYAQAHGRLIAPPHRGYIGKLAQFAGIVPPDYDDHSLNAGGIAATSGGKFGVCGDSYSGTRQHETGGTYGT
;
A
#
# COMPACT_ATOMS: atom_id res chain seq x y z
N MET A 1 -5.62 -29.66 36.48
CA MET A 1 -5.53 -29.87 35.02
C MET A 1 -6.12 -28.73 34.19
N THR A 2 -6.95 -27.83 34.75
CA THR A 2 -7.64 -26.77 34.02
C THR A 2 -6.83 -25.49 33.80
N SER A 3 -5.99 -25.06 34.76
CA SER A 3 -5.25 -23.79 34.64
C SER A 3 -4.19 -23.80 33.51
N THR A 4 -3.39 -24.87 33.42
CA THR A 4 -2.37 -25.04 32.38
C THR A 4 -2.96 -25.08 30.96
N THR A 5 -4.15 -25.65 30.78
CA THR A 5 -4.85 -25.66 29.49
C THR A 5 -5.40 -24.29 29.09
N PHE A 6 -5.81 -23.46 30.05
CA PHE A 6 -6.24 -22.08 29.75
C PHE A 6 -5.07 -21.18 29.36
N LEU A 7 -3.94 -21.28 30.08
CA LEU A 7 -2.75 -20.49 29.74
C LEU A 7 -2.17 -20.88 28.37
N SER A 8 -2.15 -22.17 28.02
CA SER A 8 -1.65 -22.60 26.71
C SER A 8 -2.57 -22.15 25.57
N ALA A 9 -3.89 -22.24 25.73
CA ALA A 9 -4.84 -21.73 24.73
C ALA A 9 -4.71 -20.21 24.53
N TYR A 10 -4.54 -19.45 25.62
CA TYR A 10 -4.33 -18.00 25.56
C TYR A 10 -3.02 -17.64 24.86
N ALA A 11 -1.93 -18.35 25.16
CA ALA A 11 -0.62 -18.14 24.52
C ALA A 11 -0.66 -18.43 23.01
N VAL A 12 -1.32 -19.52 22.59
CA VAL A 12 -1.52 -19.84 21.17
C VAL A 12 -2.39 -18.78 20.48
N GLY A 13 -3.44 -18.31 21.14
CA GLY A 13 -4.26 -17.21 20.64
C GLY A 13 -3.44 -15.95 20.37
N LEU A 14 -2.67 -15.47 21.35
CA LEU A 14 -1.80 -14.29 21.16
C LEU A 14 -0.79 -14.48 20.03
N ALA A 15 -0.16 -15.65 19.94
CA ALA A 15 0.81 -15.95 18.88
C ALA A 15 0.16 -15.91 17.49
N ALA A 16 -1.09 -16.37 17.34
CA ALA A 16 -1.80 -16.32 16.05
C ALA A 16 -2.09 -14.88 15.60
N PHE A 17 -2.53 -14.00 16.51
CA PHE A 17 -2.80 -12.59 16.18
C PHE A 17 -1.52 -11.80 15.88
N ALA A 18 -0.40 -12.12 16.53
CA ALA A 18 0.89 -11.44 16.33
C ALA A 18 1.45 -11.61 14.90
N ASN A 19 0.99 -12.60 14.14
CA ASN A 19 1.46 -12.88 12.78
C ASN A 19 0.60 -12.24 11.67
N TYR A 20 -0.49 -11.53 12.02
CA TYR A 20 -1.32 -10.86 11.02
C TYR A 20 -0.77 -9.47 10.69
N ALA A 21 -0.11 -9.34 9.53
CA ALA A 21 0.38 -8.07 9.00
C ALA A 21 -0.30 -7.78 7.66
N GLN A 22 -0.86 -6.57 7.52
CA GLN A 22 -1.32 -6.08 6.22
C GLN A 22 -0.15 -5.39 5.52
N ALA A 23 0.54 -6.15 4.66
CA ALA A 23 1.71 -5.65 3.96
C ALA A 23 1.30 -4.64 2.87
N HIS A 24 1.94 -3.48 2.89
CA HIS A 24 1.89 -2.45 1.86
C HIS A 24 3.29 -2.26 1.27
N GLY A 25 3.36 -1.84 0.01
CA GLY A 25 4.63 -1.84 -0.71
C GLY A 25 4.65 -0.84 -1.85
N ARG A 26 5.87 -0.44 -2.20
CA ARG A 26 6.15 0.49 -3.30
C ARG A 26 7.38 0.05 -4.06
N LEU A 27 7.49 0.46 -5.33
CA LEU A 27 8.70 0.20 -6.12
C LEU A 27 9.75 1.28 -5.83
N ILE A 28 10.85 0.86 -5.20
CA ILE A 28 11.94 1.75 -4.77
C ILE A 28 12.96 1.99 -5.89
N ALA A 29 13.26 0.96 -6.70
CA ALA A 29 14.29 1.01 -7.73
C ALA A 29 13.83 0.30 -9.02
N PRO A 30 13.67 1.02 -10.16
CA PRO A 30 13.67 2.49 -10.24
C PRO A 30 12.50 3.07 -9.42
N PRO A 31 12.63 4.26 -8.82
CA PRO A 31 11.57 4.83 -7.99
C PRO A 31 10.31 5.06 -8.81
N HIS A 32 9.20 4.45 -8.43
CA HIS A 32 7.91 4.74 -9.07
C HIS A 32 7.43 6.16 -8.74
N ARG A 33 6.42 6.60 -9.48
CA ARG A 33 5.90 7.97 -9.46
C ARG A 33 5.36 8.43 -8.10
N GLY A 34 4.78 7.54 -7.29
CA GLY A 34 4.38 7.91 -5.93
C GLY A 34 5.58 8.17 -5.00
N TYR A 35 6.63 7.36 -5.15
CA TYR A 35 7.82 7.48 -4.30
C TYR A 35 8.78 8.60 -4.71
N ILE A 36 8.87 8.90 -6.02
CA ILE A 36 9.94 9.72 -6.58
C ILE A 36 10.03 11.12 -5.93
N GLY A 37 8.88 11.71 -5.55
CA GLY A 37 8.82 13.01 -4.88
C GLY A 37 9.42 13.04 -3.46
N LYS A 38 9.69 11.89 -2.84
CA LYS A 38 10.39 11.79 -1.54
C LYS A 38 11.91 11.83 -1.68
N LEU A 39 12.42 11.74 -2.91
CA LEU A 39 13.85 11.73 -3.17
C LEU A 39 14.38 13.16 -3.33
N ALA A 40 15.53 13.45 -2.70
CA ALA A 40 16.13 14.78 -2.73
C ALA A 40 16.42 15.28 -4.16
N GLN A 41 16.69 14.37 -5.10
CA GLN A 41 16.96 14.71 -6.50
C GLN A 41 15.73 15.29 -7.23
N PHE A 42 14.51 15.04 -6.73
CA PHE A 42 13.24 15.46 -7.34
C PHE A 42 12.48 16.47 -6.49
N ALA A 43 13.10 16.97 -5.41
CA ALA A 43 12.50 17.96 -4.53
C ALA A 43 12.14 19.24 -5.30
N GLY A 44 10.90 19.70 -5.18
CA GLY A 44 10.37 20.87 -5.90
C GLY A 44 9.92 20.60 -7.34
N ILE A 45 10.10 19.38 -7.85
CA ILE A 45 9.62 18.95 -9.18
C ILE A 45 8.36 18.11 -9.03
N VAL A 46 8.46 17.02 -8.24
CA VAL A 46 7.33 16.14 -7.94
C VAL A 46 6.98 16.28 -6.45
N PRO A 47 5.72 16.57 -6.10
CA PRO A 47 5.32 16.63 -4.70
C PRO A 47 5.43 15.24 -4.03
N PRO A 48 5.78 15.16 -2.73
CA PRO A 48 5.85 13.89 -2.03
C PRO A 48 4.45 13.29 -1.85
N ASP A 49 4.24 12.05 -2.30
CA ASP A 49 3.04 11.26 -1.98
C ASP A 49 3.25 10.47 -0.68
N TYR A 50 2.55 10.86 0.38
CA TYR A 50 2.67 10.16 1.67
C TYR A 50 2.01 8.78 1.68
N ASP A 51 1.15 8.46 0.71
CA ASP A 51 0.46 7.18 0.58
C ASP A 51 1.00 6.31 -0.58
N ASP A 52 2.25 6.57 -1.00
CA ASP A 52 2.92 5.90 -2.12
C ASP A 52 3.03 4.37 -2.01
N HIS A 53 2.82 3.80 -0.82
CA HIS A 53 2.76 2.36 -0.59
C HIS A 53 1.36 1.74 -0.72
N SER A 54 0.34 2.54 -1.02
CA SER A 54 -1.07 2.12 -1.05
C SER A 54 -1.72 2.23 -2.44
N LEU A 55 -0.92 2.18 -3.51
CA LEU A 55 -1.41 2.20 -4.90
C LEU A 55 -2.02 0.84 -5.32
N ASN A 56 -3.10 0.44 -4.63
CA ASN A 56 -3.79 -0.85 -4.76
C ASN A 56 -5.05 -0.77 -5.64
N ALA A 57 -5.06 0.15 -6.62
CA ALA A 57 -6.16 0.39 -7.55
C ALA A 57 -7.51 0.70 -6.90
N GLY A 58 -7.50 1.32 -5.71
CA GLY A 58 -8.70 1.67 -4.97
C GLY A 58 -9.26 0.56 -4.06
N GLY A 59 -8.51 -0.52 -3.88
CA GLY A 59 -8.81 -1.60 -2.94
C GLY A 59 -9.69 -2.73 -3.52
N ILE A 60 -9.81 -3.81 -2.74
CA ILE A 60 -10.38 -5.09 -3.20
C ILE A 60 -11.81 -4.99 -3.74
N ALA A 61 -12.62 -4.08 -3.18
CA ALA A 61 -13.98 -3.83 -3.66
C ALA A 61 -13.98 -3.17 -5.04
N ALA A 62 -13.09 -2.19 -5.27
CA ALA A 62 -12.96 -1.47 -6.54
C ALA A 62 -12.40 -2.36 -7.66
N THR A 63 -11.54 -3.33 -7.31
CA THR A 63 -10.89 -4.24 -8.26
C THR A 63 -11.68 -5.52 -8.55
N SER A 64 -12.85 -5.70 -7.93
CA SER A 64 -13.68 -6.91 -8.08
C SER A 64 -14.06 -7.24 -9.54
N GLY A 65 -14.17 -6.22 -10.40
CA GLY A 65 -14.44 -6.36 -11.82
C GLY A 65 -13.21 -6.50 -12.72
N GLY A 66 -12.01 -6.70 -12.15
CA GLY A 66 -10.76 -6.87 -12.90
C GLY A 66 -10.24 -5.60 -13.57
N LYS A 67 -10.73 -4.43 -13.15
CA LYS A 67 -10.31 -3.12 -13.70
C LYS A 67 -9.30 -2.46 -12.76
N PHE A 68 -8.23 -1.92 -13.35
CA PHE A 68 -7.11 -1.31 -12.62
C PHE A 68 -6.62 -0.07 -13.38
N GLY A 69 -6.20 0.97 -12.66
CA GLY A 69 -5.39 2.04 -13.26
C GLY A 69 -3.98 1.51 -13.54
N VAL A 70 -3.35 1.97 -14.63
CA VAL A 70 -2.08 1.41 -15.10
C VAL A 70 -0.95 1.65 -14.09
N CYS A 71 -1.02 2.76 -13.37
CA CYS A 71 -0.03 3.17 -12.38
C CYS A 71 -0.46 2.94 -10.92
N GLY A 72 -1.47 2.09 -10.68
CA GLY A 72 -1.95 1.72 -9.34
C GLY A 72 -3.04 2.62 -8.75
N ASP A 73 -3.44 3.68 -9.47
CA ASP A 73 -4.64 4.46 -9.16
C ASP A 73 -5.93 3.64 -9.37
N SER A 74 -7.03 4.08 -8.77
CA SER A 74 -8.35 3.51 -9.05
C SER A 74 -8.71 3.64 -10.53
N TYR A 75 -9.32 2.60 -11.11
CA TYR A 75 -9.75 2.63 -12.50
C TYR A 75 -10.80 3.73 -12.76
N SER A 76 -11.73 3.93 -11.83
CA SER A 76 -12.83 4.90 -11.93
C SER A 76 -12.52 6.28 -11.31
N GLY A 77 -11.37 6.42 -10.65
CA GLY A 77 -10.95 7.66 -10.00
C GLY A 77 -10.01 8.51 -10.85
N THR A 78 -9.61 9.65 -10.30
CA THR A 78 -8.53 10.47 -10.84
C THR A 78 -7.21 9.71 -10.81
N ARG A 79 -6.47 9.69 -11.92
CA ARG A 79 -5.20 8.96 -12.04
C ARG A 79 -4.01 9.89 -11.87
N GLN A 80 -3.63 10.10 -10.61
CA GLN A 80 -2.60 11.05 -10.23
C GLN A 80 -1.19 10.59 -10.63
N HIS A 81 -1.00 9.29 -10.83
CA HIS A 81 0.29 8.68 -11.14
C HIS A 81 0.48 8.43 -12.65
N GLU A 82 -0.55 8.59 -13.47
CA GLU A 82 -0.42 8.56 -14.93
C GLU A 82 0.21 9.86 -15.46
N THR A 83 0.68 9.85 -16.71
CA THR A 83 1.37 11.02 -17.30
C THR A 83 0.44 12.22 -17.36
N GLY A 84 0.90 13.36 -16.85
CA GLY A 84 0.10 14.59 -16.70
C GLY A 84 -0.67 14.66 -15.38
N GLY A 85 -0.61 13.63 -14.54
CA GLY A 85 -1.10 13.66 -13.16
C GLY A 85 -0.10 14.32 -12.20
N THR A 86 -0.56 14.63 -10.99
CA THR A 86 0.21 15.29 -9.92
C THR A 86 1.57 14.64 -9.64
N TYR A 87 1.65 13.31 -9.74
CA TYR A 87 2.87 12.54 -9.47
C TYR A 87 3.53 12.01 -10.76
N GLY A 88 2.89 12.22 -11.92
CA GLY A 88 3.39 11.85 -13.25
C GLY A 88 3.75 13.08 -14.11
N THR A 89 4.28 14.11 -13.46
CA THR A 89 4.70 15.39 -14.07
C THR A 89 6.11 15.30 -14.65
#